data_AF-A0A2B7YWE7-F1
#
_entry.id   AF-A0A2B7YWE7-F1
#
_cell.length_a   1.000
_cell.length_b   1.000
_cell.length_c   1.000
_cell.angle_alpha   90.00
_cell.angle_beta   90.00
_cell.angle_gamma   90.00
#
_symmetry.space_group_name_H-M   'P 1'
#
loop_
_entity.id
_entity.type
_entity.pdbx_description
1 polymer ?
#
loop_
_entity_poly.entity_id
_entity_poly.type
_entity_poly.pdbx_seq_one_letter_code
_entity_poly.pdbx_strand_id
1 'polypeptide(L)'
;MRGNNQKNSNIIIKTCILMSLIIFLLCFIVILCIAFSSDDTYEIENNGERYGKSEFYKYKDKIYVLVIGSGMLEVEGVDIPTFKVFNKDKEDERENVGFDKNRIYFGNIAVSDLDTDKLYYVGNNYYSDGTNSYFCSTSPKFNEELSAGSTIIQNVSHFFFKTREPQYYFYPYKKLETNKRLKKIEELRNFATNGEEVYYAGEELANADINTIKKIEEGLFYFVDKENVYYKSKLLPIKNSGKLKVVSTEQGDRFLYDEANGYVFIEDYSFDREKAPYKVIGNNGSHLYNLAFVSNEGIYYYDNQKKKQKRAGDNIFTGNVEELSPNVFTDDKNIYYFHAYDVWKRYKNAGDVLFSQNTEICYLDKKDGWEKVKDIRGGIIGAIWKKGNRYYYFDNLGMSQLINNAIYEITDKKVLEYLLLNADEIGSSDSIGEFIENGKLIAIDGEKKVEIVVKYKSAVITMARYSKIFLAIIVVVSVIIKIIRGLRK
;
A
#
# COMPACT_ATOMS: atom_id res chain seq x y z
N MET A 1 -42.55 17.69 -51.01
CA MET A 1 -41.35 17.85 -50.15
C MET A 1 -40.87 16.53 -49.50
N ARG A 2 -40.86 15.38 -50.18
CA ARG A 2 -40.34 14.09 -49.64
C ARG A 2 -38.89 13.75 -50.09
N GLY A 3 -38.40 14.36 -51.18
CA GLY A 3 -37.07 14.05 -51.74
C GLY A 3 -35.86 14.59 -50.97
N ASN A 4 -36.00 15.66 -50.17
CA ASN A 4 -34.87 16.25 -49.44
C ASN A 4 -34.51 15.51 -48.13
N ASN A 5 -35.50 14.93 -47.42
CA ASN A 5 -35.26 14.27 -46.14
C ASN A 5 -34.55 12.90 -46.30
N GLN A 6 -34.84 12.15 -47.37
CA GLN A 6 -34.20 10.86 -47.64
C GLN A 6 -32.75 11.03 -48.13
N LYS A 7 -32.46 12.13 -48.85
CA LYS A 7 -31.10 12.51 -49.29
C LYS A 7 -30.24 12.93 -48.09
N ASN A 8 -30.80 13.72 -47.16
CA ASN A 8 -30.13 14.09 -45.91
C ASN A 8 -29.90 12.89 -44.98
N SER A 9 -30.85 11.96 -44.85
CA SER A 9 -30.67 10.71 -44.09
C SER A 9 -29.60 9.78 -44.71
N ASN A 10 -29.49 9.74 -46.04
CA ASN A 10 -28.41 9.03 -46.75
C ASN A 10 -27.03 9.65 -46.51
N ILE A 11 -26.95 10.98 -46.50
CA ILE A 11 -25.72 11.69 -46.17
C ILE A 11 -25.34 11.41 -44.72
N ILE A 12 -26.26 11.58 -43.76
CA ILE A 12 -26.00 11.32 -42.34
C ILE A 12 -25.53 9.88 -42.09
N ILE A 13 -26.16 8.87 -42.71
CA ILE A 13 -25.72 7.47 -42.56
C ILE A 13 -24.32 7.25 -43.14
N LYS A 14 -24.04 7.77 -44.34
CA LYS A 14 -22.71 7.66 -44.94
C LYS A 14 -21.66 8.38 -44.08
N THR A 15 -22.01 9.53 -43.51
CA THR A 15 -21.16 10.27 -42.57
C THR A 15 -20.93 9.47 -41.27
N CYS A 16 -21.96 8.84 -40.69
CA CYS A 16 -21.79 8.01 -39.49
C CYS A 16 -20.93 6.76 -39.75
N ILE A 17 -21.11 6.09 -40.89
CA ILE A 17 -20.27 4.94 -41.29
C ILE A 17 -18.82 5.39 -41.49
N LEU A 18 -18.61 6.52 -42.18
CA LEU A 18 -17.29 7.08 -42.39
C LEU A 18 -16.62 7.47 -41.06
N MET A 19 -17.34 8.13 -40.15
CA MET A 19 -16.85 8.45 -38.80
C MET A 19 -16.51 7.20 -38.00
N SER A 20 -17.35 6.16 -38.05
CA SER A 20 -17.08 4.89 -37.38
C SER A 20 -15.83 4.20 -37.94
N LEU A 21 -15.61 4.26 -39.26
CA LEU A 21 -14.43 3.69 -39.91
C LEU A 21 -13.16 4.47 -39.55
N ILE A 22 -13.25 5.81 -39.50
CA ILE A 22 -12.17 6.69 -39.06
C ILE A 22 -11.79 6.41 -37.61
N ILE A 23 -12.77 6.27 -36.70
CA ILE A 23 -12.52 5.93 -35.29
C ILE A 23 -11.86 4.56 -35.18
N PHE A 24 -12.36 3.55 -35.91
CA PHE A 24 -11.75 2.22 -35.93
C PHE A 24 -10.29 2.26 -36.41
N LEU A 25 -10.01 3.01 -37.48
CA LEU A 25 -8.67 3.19 -38.01
C LEU A 25 -7.75 3.91 -37.01
N LEU A 26 -8.24 4.95 -36.33
CA LEU A 26 -7.51 5.65 -35.28
C LEU A 26 -7.16 4.72 -34.11
N CYS A 27 -8.12 3.92 -33.64
CA CYS A 27 -7.86 2.91 -32.60
C CYS A 27 -6.84 1.87 -33.06
N PHE A 28 -6.93 1.41 -34.31
CA PHE A 28 -5.99 0.44 -34.88
C PHE A 28 -4.58 1.01 -34.98
N ILE A 29 -4.43 2.27 -35.39
CA ILE A 29 -3.14 2.98 -35.41
C ILE A 29 -2.53 3.06 -34.01
N VAL A 30 -3.32 3.41 -32.98
CA VAL A 30 -2.83 3.46 -31.59
C VAL A 30 -2.34 2.09 -31.12
N ILE A 31 -3.09 1.01 -31.41
CA ILE A 31 -2.69 -0.36 -31.07
C ILE A 31 -1.37 -0.73 -31.76
N LEU A 32 -1.20 -0.39 -33.04
CA LEU A 32 0.05 -0.62 -33.76
C LEU A 32 1.22 0.18 -33.15
N CYS A 33 1.00 1.45 -32.79
CA CYS A 33 2.05 2.27 -32.16
C CYS A 33 2.57 1.63 -30.86
N ILE A 34 1.69 1.05 -30.05
CA ILE A 34 2.05 0.36 -28.80
C ILE A 34 2.69 -1.01 -29.09
N ALA A 35 2.17 -1.75 -30.06
CA ALA A 35 2.67 -3.10 -30.37
C ALA A 35 4.06 -3.09 -31.03
N PHE A 36 4.44 -1.98 -31.69
CA PHE A 36 5.70 -1.84 -32.41
C PHE A 36 6.66 -0.83 -31.77
N SER A 37 6.40 -0.34 -30.56
CA SER A 37 7.44 0.38 -29.80
C SER A 37 8.51 -0.63 -29.39
N SER A 38 9.68 -0.56 -30.02
CA SER A 38 10.81 -1.43 -29.70
C SER A 38 11.49 -0.95 -28.42
N ASP A 39 11.53 -1.82 -27.41
CA ASP A 39 12.34 -1.59 -26.22
C ASP A 39 13.77 -2.08 -26.51
N ASP A 40 14.68 -1.14 -26.77
CA ASP A 40 16.10 -1.44 -27.01
C ASP A 40 16.84 -1.87 -25.73
N THR A 41 16.16 -1.97 -24.57
CA THR A 41 16.74 -2.36 -23.28
C THR A 41 17.57 -3.63 -23.38
N TYR A 42 17.03 -4.70 -23.94
CA TYR A 42 17.76 -5.97 -24.04
C TYR A 42 19.02 -5.87 -24.91
N GLU A 43 18.98 -5.08 -25.99
CA GLU A 43 20.14 -4.88 -26.86
C GLU A 43 21.22 -4.06 -26.13
N ILE A 44 20.83 -3.01 -25.42
CA ILE A 44 21.73 -2.11 -24.69
C ILE A 44 22.33 -2.81 -23.46
N GLU A 45 21.55 -3.58 -22.70
CA GLU A 45 22.06 -4.30 -21.52
C GLU A 45 23.13 -5.34 -21.89
N ASN A 46 22.97 -6.02 -23.04
CA ASN A 46 23.89 -7.09 -23.46
C ASN A 46 25.10 -6.58 -24.25
N ASN A 47 24.94 -5.49 -25.02
CA ASN A 47 25.99 -5.00 -25.93
C ASN A 47 26.56 -3.64 -25.53
N GLY A 48 25.95 -2.94 -24.59
CA GLY A 48 26.41 -1.64 -24.07
C GLY A 48 27.51 -1.78 -23.04
N GLU A 49 28.37 -0.76 -22.94
CA GLU A 49 29.41 -0.67 -21.93
C GLU A 49 28.83 -0.03 -20.67
N ARG A 50 28.65 -0.82 -19.60
CA ARG A 50 28.15 -0.32 -18.31
C ARG A 50 29.19 0.55 -17.60
N TYR A 51 28.78 1.71 -17.09
CA TYR A 51 29.63 2.57 -16.27
C TYR A 51 29.77 2.01 -14.86
N GLY A 52 30.83 1.22 -14.64
CA GLY A 52 31.12 0.59 -13.36
C GLY A 52 29.94 -0.28 -12.89
N LYS A 53 29.46 -0.01 -11.67
CA LYS A 53 28.31 -0.69 -11.07
C LYS A 53 27.05 0.20 -11.02
N SER A 54 26.98 1.25 -11.87
CA SER A 54 25.84 2.17 -11.95
C SER A 54 24.76 1.67 -12.92
N GLU A 55 23.61 2.33 -13.00
CA GLU A 55 22.57 2.03 -13.99
C GLU A 55 22.84 2.64 -15.37
N PHE A 56 23.99 3.29 -15.58
CA PHE A 56 24.33 3.94 -16.84
C PHE A 56 25.12 3.06 -17.80
N TYR A 57 24.83 3.19 -19.09
CA TYR A 57 25.44 2.43 -20.18
C TYR A 57 25.85 3.37 -21.31
N LYS A 58 27.01 3.11 -21.92
CA LYS A 58 27.42 3.71 -23.20
C LYS A 58 27.05 2.76 -24.33
N TYR A 59 26.31 3.26 -25.31
CA TYR A 59 25.95 2.48 -26.50
C TYR A 59 25.80 3.38 -27.72
N LYS A 60 26.39 3.01 -28.87
CA LYS A 60 26.31 3.75 -30.16
C LYS A 60 26.51 5.28 -30.00
N ASP A 61 27.57 5.68 -29.31
CA ASP A 61 27.91 7.10 -29.03
C ASP A 61 26.83 7.90 -28.28
N LYS A 62 26.07 7.22 -27.43
CA LYS A 62 25.08 7.80 -26.52
C LYS A 62 25.20 7.20 -25.12
N ILE A 63 24.59 7.88 -24.16
CA ILE A 63 24.47 7.42 -22.77
C ILE A 63 23.02 7.06 -22.51
N TYR A 64 22.82 5.91 -21.88
CA TYR A 64 21.54 5.39 -21.46
C TYR A 64 21.55 5.11 -19.97
N VAL A 65 20.38 5.08 -19.35
CA VAL A 65 20.21 4.69 -17.94
C VAL A 65 19.03 3.76 -17.78
N LEU A 66 19.21 2.69 -17.01
CA LEU A 66 18.13 1.79 -16.67
C LEU A 66 17.21 2.42 -15.62
N VAL A 67 15.93 2.54 -15.95
CA VAL A 67 14.88 2.94 -15.02
C VAL A 67 13.88 1.80 -14.91
N ILE A 68 13.80 1.19 -13.72
CA ILE A 68 12.85 0.09 -13.47
C ILE A 68 11.43 0.56 -13.79
N GLY A 69 10.74 -0.19 -14.65
CA GLY A 69 9.40 0.13 -15.17
C GLY A 69 9.38 0.97 -16.45
N SER A 70 10.52 1.50 -16.90
CA SER A 70 10.64 2.23 -18.18
C SER A 70 11.76 1.75 -19.10
N GLY A 71 12.64 0.85 -18.65
CA GLY A 71 13.72 0.33 -19.47
C GLY A 71 14.89 1.31 -19.60
N MET A 72 15.66 1.18 -20.68
CA MET A 72 16.81 2.03 -21.00
C MET A 72 16.37 3.36 -21.59
N LEU A 73 16.55 4.44 -20.82
CA LEU A 73 16.25 5.80 -21.26
C LEU A 73 17.53 6.51 -21.71
N GLU A 74 17.48 7.16 -22.87
CA GLU A 74 18.58 8.03 -23.32
C GLU A 74 18.76 9.22 -22.37
N VAL A 75 20.00 9.49 -22.00
CA VAL A 75 20.41 10.65 -21.21
C VAL A 75 20.83 11.75 -22.18
N GLU A 76 19.92 12.68 -22.44
CA GLU A 76 20.12 13.72 -23.45
C GLU A 76 21.15 14.78 -23.01
N GLY A 77 21.94 15.27 -23.96
CA GLY A 77 22.84 16.42 -23.76
C GLY A 77 24.06 16.13 -22.89
N VAL A 78 24.52 14.87 -22.86
CA VAL A 78 25.73 14.45 -22.14
C VAL A 78 27.00 14.75 -22.92
N ASP A 79 27.98 15.36 -22.24
CA ASP A 79 29.37 15.39 -22.68
C ASP A 79 30.02 14.03 -22.39
N ILE A 80 29.86 13.09 -23.33
CA ILE A 80 30.32 11.71 -23.22
C ILE A 80 31.80 11.58 -22.80
N PRO A 81 32.74 12.38 -23.34
CA PRO A 81 34.14 12.28 -22.95
C PRO A 81 34.41 12.57 -21.47
N THR A 82 33.57 13.38 -20.82
CA THR A 82 33.72 13.74 -19.41
C THR A 82 32.69 13.11 -18.48
N PHE A 83 31.77 12.30 -19.03
CA PHE A 83 30.75 11.60 -18.25
C PHE A 83 31.36 10.61 -17.26
N LYS A 84 30.86 10.67 -16.03
CA LYS A 84 31.32 9.92 -14.86
C LYS A 84 30.13 9.51 -14.00
N VAL A 85 30.36 8.48 -13.20
CA VAL A 85 29.44 8.03 -12.15
C VAL A 85 30.18 7.99 -10.82
N PHE A 86 29.46 8.08 -9.71
CA PHE A 86 30.07 7.94 -8.40
C PHE A 86 30.61 6.53 -8.19
N ASN A 87 31.81 6.41 -7.62
CA ASN A 87 32.40 5.10 -7.32
C ASN A 87 31.59 4.39 -6.21
N LYS A 88 31.13 3.17 -6.50
CA LYS A 88 30.21 2.36 -5.69
C LYS A 88 30.89 1.65 -4.51
N ASP A 89 32.22 1.57 -4.44
CA ASP A 89 32.91 0.86 -3.33
C ASP A 89 32.79 1.58 -1.97
N LYS A 90 31.84 2.53 -1.81
CA LYS A 90 31.62 3.34 -0.61
C LYS A 90 30.17 3.44 -0.12
N GLU A 91 29.14 2.87 -0.78
CA GLU A 91 27.73 2.68 -0.32
C GLU A 91 26.80 2.39 -1.53
N ASP A 92 25.80 1.52 -1.38
CA ASP A 92 24.88 1.04 -2.46
C ASP A 92 23.87 2.09 -3.00
N GLU A 93 23.96 3.35 -2.58
CA GLU A 93 22.93 4.39 -2.74
C GLU A 93 23.19 5.40 -3.87
N ARG A 94 23.83 4.98 -4.97
CA ARG A 94 24.34 5.91 -6.01
C ARG A 94 24.18 5.44 -7.46
N GLU A 95 23.48 4.33 -7.69
CA GLU A 95 23.50 3.67 -9.00
C GLU A 95 22.82 4.50 -10.10
N ASN A 96 21.83 5.30 -9.73
CA ASN A 96 21.01 6.08 -10.65
C ASN A 96 21.47 7.54 -10.85
N VAL A 97 22.67 7.91 -10.41
CA VAL A 97 23.20 9.28 -10.57
C VAL A 97 24.53 9.33 -11.32
N GLY A 98 24.55 10.09 -12.42
CA GLY A 98 25.74 10.36 -13.25
C GLY A 98 25.98 11.86 -13.39
N PHE A 99 27.14 12.26 -13.90
CA PHE A 99 27.47 13.66 -14.15
C PHE A 99 28.54 13.80 -15.22
N ASP A 100 28.55 14.93 -15.91
CA ASP A 100 29.64 15.33 -16.80
C ASP A 100 30.30 16.62 -16.29
N LYS A 101 31.14 17.28 -17.10
CA LYS A 101 31.78 18.55 -16.70
C LYS A 101 30.83 19.76 -16.58
N ASN A 102 29.58 19.62 -17.04
CA ASN A 102 28.63 20.73 -17.16
C ASN A 102 27.43 20.56 -16.22
N ARG A 103 27.01 19.32 -15.92
CA ARG A 103 25.76 19.05 -15.19
C ARG A 103 25.72 17.65 -14.56
N ILE A 104 24.79 17.48 -13.62
CA ILE A 104 24.43 16.20 -13.00
C ILE A 104 23.17 15.62 -13.65
N TYR A 105 23.00 14.30 -13.57
CA TYR A 105 21.88 13.55 -14.11
C TYR A 105 21.28 12.65 -13.02
N PHE A 106 20.01 12.89 -12.69
CA PHE A 106 19.20 12.03 -11.82
C PHE A 106 18.37 11.10 -12.70
N GLY A 107 18.85 9.86 -12.86
CA GLY A 107 18.45 9.03 -13.98
C GLY A 107 18.78 9.72 -15.30
N ASN A 108 17.78 9.91 -16.15
CA ASN A 108 17.90 10.57 -17.44
C ASN A 108 17.59 12.08 -17.39
N ILE A 109 17.33 12.63 -16.20
CA ILE A 109 16.95 14.04 -16.02
C ILE A 109 18.17 14.87 -15.62
N ALA A 110 18.50 15.86 -16.42
CA ALA A 110 19.64 16.74 -16.20
C ALA A 110 19.33 17.91 -15.24
N VAL A 111 20.26 18.24 -14.36
CA VAL A 111 20.22 19.37 -13.43
C VAL A 111 21.56 20.13 -13.51
N SER A 112 21.51 21.45 -13.72
CA SER A 112 22.68 22.25 -14.13
C SER A 112 23.13 23.32 -13.14
N ASP A 113 22.53 23.39 -11.96
CA ASP A 113 22.86 24.38 -10.93
C ASP A 113 23.87 23.88 -9.88
N LEU A 114 24.32 22.62 -9.99
CA LEU A 114 25.42 22.07 -9.20
C LEU A 114 26.77 22.23 -9.93
N ASP A 115 27.78 22.74 -9.23
CA ASP A 115 29.16 22.79 -9.69
C ASP A 115 29.80 21.39 -9.65
N THR A 116 29.95 20.77 -10.83
CA THR A 116 30.45 19.40 -10.99
C THR A 116 31.91 19.23 -10.57
N ASP A 117 32.71 20.30 -10.54
CA ASP A 117 34.09 20.25 -10.07
C ASP A 117 34.18 20.17 -8.53
N LYS A 118 33.13 20.63 -7.84
CA LYS A 118 33.00 20.58 -6.37
C LYS A 118 32.03 19.51 -5.88
N LEU A 119 31.38 18.80 -6.80
CA LEU A 119 30.33 17.83 -6.50
C LEU A 119 30.86 16.69 -5.61
N TYR A 120 30.13 16.42 -4.53
CA TYR A 120 30.36 15.27 -3.66
C TYR A 120 29.05 14.64 -3.23
N TYR A 121 29.12 13.34 -2.96
CA TYR A 121 28.03 12.60 -2.35
C TYR A 121 28.07 12.78 -0.83
N VAL A 122 26.94 13.19 -0.26
CA VAL A 122 26.80 13.46 1.18
C VAL A 122 26.52 12.17 1.95
N GLY A 123 25.82 11.20 1.35
CA GLY A 123 25.18 10.08 2.05
C GLY A 123 23.65 10.15 1.97
N ASN A 124 22.95 9.04 2.23
CA ASN A 124 21.49 9.00 2.33
C ASN A 124 20.78 9.59 1.10
N ASN A 125 21.33 9.34 -0.09
CA ASN A 125 20.83 9.86 -1.38
C ASN A 125 20.94 11.38 -1.59
N TYR A 126 21.78 12.07 -0.82
CA TYR A 126 22.06 13.50 -0.99
C TYR A 126 23.36 13.78 -1.76
N TYR A 127 23.30 14.80 -2.61
CA TYR A 127 24.39 15.26 -3.48
C TYR A 127 24.54 16.78 -3.32
N SER A 128 25.77 17.28 -3.25
CA SER A 128 26.02 18.71 -2.99
C SER A 128 27.32 19.17 -3.63
N ASP A 129 27.40 20.45 -3.98
CA ASP A 129 28.65 21.14 -4.36
C ASP A 129 29.18 22.06 -3.23
N GLY A 130 28.52 22.02 -2.06
CA GLY A 130 28.78 22.88 -0.91
C GLY A 130 27.94 24.16 -0.86
N THR A 131 27.29 24.54 -1.97
CA THR A 131 26.35 25.68 -2.08
C THR A 131 24.94 25.21 -2.45
N ASN A 132 24.80 24.42 -3.51
CA ASN A 132 23.54 23.79 -3.89
C ASN A 132 23.54 22.34 -3.41
N SER A 133 22.35 21.84 -3.06
CA SER A 133 22.19 20.48 -2.60
C SER A 133 20.88 19.88 -3.09
N TYR A 134 20.91 18.58 -3.35
CA TYR A 134 19.80 17.81 -3.89
C TYR A 134 19.67 16.48 -3.17
N PHE A 135 18.43 16.03 -3.01
CA PHE A 135 18.08 14.64 -2.75
C PHE A 135 17.67 13.97 -4.07
N CYS A 136 18.10 12.72 -4.31
CA CYS A 136 17.62 11.91 -5.43
C CYS A 136 17.33 10.48 -4.98
N SER A 137 16.06 10.09 -4.96
CA SER A 137 15.61 8.76 -4.57
C SER A 137 16.18 7.66 -5.47
N THR A 138 16.58 6.52 -4.88
CA THR A 138 16.97 5.31 -5.61
C THR A 138 15.78 4.47 -6.07
N SER A 139 14.57 4.78 -5.59
CA SER A 139 13.35 4.10 -6.00
C SER A 139 12.60 4.95 -7.03
N PRO A 140 12.39 4.45 -8.26
CA PRO A 140 11.63 5.17 -9.26
C PRO A 140 10.15 5.23 -8.86
N LYS A 141 9.47 6.29 -9.27
CA LYS A 141 8.03 6.47 -9.09
C LYS A 141 7.34 6.64 -10.43
N PHE A 142 6.11 6.14 -10.49
CA PHE A 142 5.23 6.38 -11.63
C PHE A 142 4.93 7.88 -11.73
N ASN A 143 4.98 8.41 -12.94
CA ASN A 143 4.67 9.79 -13.25
C ASN A 143 3.15 9.97 -13.31
N GLU A 144 2.55 10.40 -12.21
CA GLU A 144 1.10 10.61 -12.09
C GLU A 144 0.58 11.75 -13.00
N GLU A 145 1.44 12.66 -13.47
CA GLU A 145 1.07 13.74 -14.38
C GLU A 145 0.89 13.25 -15.84
N LEU A 146 1.41 12.05 -16.17
CA LEU A 146 1.09 11.36 -17.42
C LEU A 146 -0.35 10.82 -17.35
N SER A 147 -1.31 11.69 -17.65
CA SER A 147 -2.68 11.26 -17.91
C SER A 147 -2.74 10.26 -19.07
N ALA A 148 -3.67 9.28 -19.01
CA ALA A 148 -3.84 8.29 -20.07
C ALA A 148 -4.03 8.90 -21.47
N GLY A 149 -4.63 10.10 -21.56
CA GLY A 149 -4.78 10.84 -22.81
C GLY A 149 -3.46 11.41 -23.34
N SER A 150 -2.63 12.02 -22.47
CA SER A 150 -1.31 12.53 -22.85
C SER A 150 -0.35 11.42 -23.26
N THR A 151 -0.44 10.26 -22.62
CA THR A 151 0.32 9.05 -22.96
C THR A 151 0.03 8.57 -24.38
N ILE A 152 -1.25 8.50 -24.77
CA ILE A 152 -1.64 8.08 -26.13
C ILE A 152 -1.08 9.05 -27.17
N ILE A 153 -1.15 10.36 -26.91
CA ILE A 153 -0.61 11.38 -27.81
C ILE A 153 0.91 11.27 -27.93
N GLN A 154 1.62 11.07 -26.82
CA GLN A 154 3.08 10.91 -26.82
C GLN A 154 3.53 9.64 -27.52
N ASN A 155 2.87 8.49 -27.29
CA ASN A 155 3.16 7.23 -27.99
C ASN A 155 2.94 7.36 -29.49
N VAL A 156 1.84 7.98 -29.93
CA VAL A 156 1.56 8.23 -31.36
C VAL A 156 2.61 9.19 -31.93
N SER A 157 2.95 10.26 -31.22
CA SER A 157 3.96 11.22 -31.64
C SER A 157 5.34 10.55 -31.78
N HIS A 158 5.75 9.75 -30.81
CA HIS A 158 7.00 9.00 -30.85
C HIS A 158 7.02 8.03 -32.03
N PHE A 159 5.96 7.25 -32.23
CA PHE A 159 5.88 6.28 -33.33
C PHE A 159 6.01 6.94 -34.72
N PHE A 160 5.34 8.07 -34.95
CA PHE A 160 5.36 8.74 -36.25
C PHE A 160 6.54 9.70 -36.46
N PHE A 161 7.05 10.31 -35.39
CA PHE A 161 8.00 11.42 -35.48
C PHE A 161 9.29 11.20 -34.67
N LYS A 162 9.46 10.04 -34.03
CA LYS A 162 10.60 9.71 -33.15
C LYS A 162 10.90 10.81 -32.12
N THR A 163 9.83 11.45 -31.62
CA THR A 163 9.91 12.41 -30.52
C THR A 163 10.26 11.69 -29.22
N ARG A 164 10.55 12.41 -28.12
CA ARG A 164 10.95 11.79 -26.85
C ARG A 164 9.89 10.78 -26.36
N GLU A 165 10.32 9.61 -25.93
CA GLU A 165 9.43 8.59 -25.36
C GLU A 165 8.74 9.10 -24.08
N PRO A 166 7.46 8.72 -23.86
CA PRO A 166 6.77 9.03 -22.61
C PRO A 166 7.46 8.35 -21.44
N GLN A 167 7.95 9.15 -20.51
CA GLN A 167 8.65 8.65 -19.32
C GLN A 167 7.66 8.32 -18.20
N TYR A 168 7.25 7.05 -18.13
CA TYR A 168 6.32 6.55 -17.12
C TYR A 168 6.92 6.50 -15.71
N TYR A 169 8.21 6.20 -15.59
CA TYR A 169 8.90 6.12 -14.32
C TYR A 169 10.12 7.04 -14.33
N PHE A 170 10.35 7.69 -13.20
CA PHE A 170 11.53 8.54 -12.98
C PHE A 170 11.99 8.44 -11.53
N TYR A 171 13.24 8.79 -11.27
CA TYR A 171 13.78 8.90 -9.92
C TYR A 171 13.39 10.26 -9.32
N PRO A 172 12.53 10.31 -8.29
CA PRO A 172 12.17 11.58 -7.66
C PRO A 172 13.40 12.27 -7.09
N TYR A 173 13.56 13.55 -7.39
CA TYR A 173 14.61 14.38 -6.84
C TYR A 173 14.04 15.71 -6.36
N LYS A 174 14.73 16.33 -5.40
CA LYS A 174 14.33 17.61 -4.82
C LYS A 174 15.56 18.46 -4.50
N LYS A 175 15.54 19.72 -4.92
CA LYS A 175 16.49 20.74 -4.47
C LYS A 175 16.18 21.11 -3.04
N LEU A 176 17.21 21.25 -2.20
CA LEU A 176 17.05 21.75 -0.84
C LEU A 176 17.16 23.28 -0.83
N GLU A 177 16.34 23.91 0.00
CA GLU A 177 16.33 25.36 0.22
C GLU A 177 17.38 25.78 1.26
N THR A 178 18.63 25.33 1.08
CA THR A 178 19.77 25.66 1.96
C THR A 178 21.03 25.85 1.14
N ASN A 179 21.85 26.80 1.56
CA ASN A 179 23.20 27.02 1.02
C ASN A 179 24.32 26.50 1.94
N LYS A 180 23.95 25.85 3.04
CA LYS A 180 24.89 25.32 4.03
C LYS A 180 25.33 23.91 3.66
N ARG A 181 26.55 23.56 4.09
CA ARG A 181 27.13 22.24 3.86
C ARG A 181 26.34 21.15 4.58
N LEU A 182 25.93 20.11 3.83
CA LEU A 182 25.20 18.98 4.38
C LEU A 182 26.10 17.90 4.98
N LYS A 183 25.51 17.14 5.91
CA LYS A 183 26.01 15.87 6.44
C LYS A 183 24.87 14.87 6.47
N LYS A 184 25.17 13.58 6.23
CA LYS A 184 24.20 12.52 6.48
C LYS A 184 23.93 12.38 7.98
N ILE A 185 22.71 11.98 8.33
CA ILE A 185 22.41 11.49 9.69
C ILE A 185 22.60 9.97 9.64
N GLU A 186 23.53 9.45 10.44
CA GLU A 186 23.81 8.01 10.51
C GLU A 186 22.58 7.25 11.02
N GLU A 187 22.46 5.97 10.61
CA GLU A 187 21.37 5.04 10.98
C GLU A 187 19.96 5.44 10.48
N LEU A 188 19.77 6.67 10.00
CA LEU A 188 18.51 7.15 9.45
C LEU A 188 18.60 7.35 7.93
N ARG A 189 18.19 6.32 7.18
CA ARG A 189 18.16 6.38 5.71
C ARG A 189 17.32 7.55 5.19
N ASN A 190 17.78 8.20 4.12
CA ASN A 190 17.19 9.40 3.51
C ASN A 190 17.19 10.66 4.40
N PHE A 191 17.94 10.66 5.51
CA PHE A 191 18.11 11.84 6.35
C PHE A 191 19.43 12.58 6.11
N ALA A 192 19.36 13.90 6.12
CA ALA A 192 20.52 14.77 6.14
C ALA A 192 20.29 15.98 7.05
N THR A 193 21.36 16.67 7.40
CA THR A 193 21.31 17.91 8.18
C THR A 193 22.37 18.89 7.69
N ASN A 194 22.08 20.18 7.79
CA ASN A 194 23.06 21.26 7.63
C ASN A 194 23.70 21.72 8.96
N GLY A 195 23.36 21.06 10.08
CA GLY A 195 23.75 21.43 11.44
C GLY A 195 22.72 22.26 12.20
N GLU A 196 21.66 22.73 11.54
CA GLU A 196 20.55 23.48 12.14
C GLU A 196 19.19 22.86 11.83
N GLU A 197 19.01 22.38 10.60
CA GLU A 197 17.78 21.79 10.08
C GLU A 197 17.98 20.29 9.81
N VAL A 198 16.87 19.54 9.86
CA VAL A 198 16.81 18.12 9.51
C VAL A 198 16.00 17.96 8.24
N TYR A 199 16.50 17.17 7.30
CA TYR A 199 15.79 16.88 6.05
C TYR A 199 15.53 15.39 5.92
N TYR A 200 14.33 15.03 5.46
CA TYR A 200 13.96 13.68 5.03
C TYR A 200 13.56 13.72 3.56
N ALA A 201 14.25 12.92 2.73
CA ALA A 201 13.99 12.86 1.29
C ALA A 201 13.96 14.25 0.60
N GLY A 202 14.84 15.17 1.02
CA GLY A 202 14.93 16.54 0.50
C GLY A 202 13.92 17.54 1.08
N GLU A 203 13.03 17.10 1.97
CA GLU A 203 12.05 17.94 2.65
C GLU A 203 12.52 18.28 4.07
N GLU A 204 12.44 19.54 4.47
CA GLU A 204 12.72 19.95 5.85
C GLU A 204 11.67 19.41 6.83
N LEU A 205 12.12 18.90 7.97
CA LEU A 205 11.25 18.57 9.10
C LEU A 205 11.10 19.80 9.99
N ALA A 206 9.92 20.40 9.96
CA ALA A 206 9.60 21.56 10.79
C ALA A 206 9.84 21.28 12.29
N ASN A 207 10.57 22.17 12.96
CA ASN A 207 10.89 22.14 14.38
C ASN A 207 11.67 20.91 14.87
N ALA A 208 12.33 20.17 13.97
CA ALA A 208 13.05 18.96 14.34
C ALA A 208 14.26 19.24 15.24
N ASP A 209 14.42 18.43 16.29
CA ASP A 209 15.63 18.42 17.10
C ASP A 209 16.64 17.40 16.54
N ILE A 210 17.74 17.91 15.98
CA ILE A 210 18.78 17.12 15.30
C ILE A 210 19.39 16.04 16.22
N ASN A 211 19.51 16.33 17.52
CA ASN A 211 20.22 15.46 18.45
C ASN A 211 19.38 14.28 18.94
N THR A 212 18.06 14.34 18.77
CA THR A 212 17.12 13.37 19.35
C THR A 212 16.22 12.70 18.33
N ILE A 213 16.29 13.10 17.05
CA ILE A 213 15.54 12.47 15.97
C ILE A 213 15.89 10.99 15.85
N LYS A 214 14.87 10.14 15.85
CA LYS A 214 15.00 8.69 15.70
C LYS A 214 13.73 8.08 15.11
N LYS A 215 13.85 6.85 14.65
CA LYS A 215 12.73 6.05 14.15
C LYS A 215 11.96 5.40 15.29
N ILE A 216 10.65 5.23 15.12
CA ILE A 216 9.82 4.49 16.09
C ILE A 216 9.96 2.98 15.88
N GLU A 217 9.86 2.51 14.64
CA GLU A 217 9.95 1.10 14.27
C GLU A 217 10.59 0.93 12.90
N GLU A 218 11.37 -0.13 12.73
CA GLU A 218 11.99 -0.44 11.46
C GLU A 218 10.98 -0.69 10.32
N GLY A 219 11.40 -0.39 9.09
CA GLY A 219 10.54 -0.52 7.90
C GLY A 219 9.35 0.45 7.80
N LEU A 220 9.11 1.31 8.80
CA LEU A 220 8.03 2.31 8.78
C LEU A 220 8.57 3.75 8.70
N PHE A 221 7.71 4.68 8.30
CA PHE A 221 8.09 6.08 8.06
C PHE A 221 7.66 7.01 9.19
N TYR A 222 7.61 6.52 10.43
CA TYR A 222 7.36 7.34 11.61
C TYR A 222 8.65 7.65 12.36
N PHE A 223 8.81 8.93 12.70
CA PHE A 223 9.99 9.44 13.38
C PHE A 223 9.56 10.29 14.57
N VAL A 224 10.40 10.38 15.58
CA VAL A 224 10.20 11.22 16.76
C VAL A 224 11.49 11.91 17.11
N ASP A 225 11.39 13.12 17.63
CA ASP A 225 12.46 13.76 18.38
C ASP A 225 12.02 13.90 19.85
N LYS A 226 12.72 14.71 20.66
CA LYS A 226 12.36 14.96 22.06
C LYS A 226 10.92 15.45 22.28
N GLU A 227 10.30 16.09 21.31
CA GLU A 227 9.02 16.80 21.45
C GLU A 227 8.01 16.48 20.32
N ASN A 228 8.48 16.22 19.11
CA ASN A 228 7.66 16.16 17.91
C ASN A 228 7.58 14.74 17.34
N VAL A 229 6.53 14.52 16.54
CA VAL A 229 6.24 13.25 15.88
C VAL A 229 6.04 13.53 14.39
N TYR A 230 6.64 12.72 13.53
CA TYR A 230 6.63 12.91 12.09
C TYR A 230 6.17 11.64 11.37
N TYR A 231 5.44 11.82 10.28
CA TYR A 231 5.30 10.80 9.24
C TYR A 231 5.97 11.31 7.97
N LYS A 232 7.04 10.63 7.52
CA LYS A 232 7.96 11.17 6.50
C LYS A 232 8.45 12.56 6.97
N SER A 233 8.34 13.59 6.15
CA SER A 233 8.66 14.97 6.52
C SER A 233 7.50 15.74 7.17
N LYS A 234 6.30 15.15 7.26
CA LYS A 234 5.12 15.84 7.81
C LYS A 234 5.13 15.78 9.33
N LEU A 235 5.12 16.94 9.97
CA LEU A 235 4.87 17.07 11.40
C LEU A 235 3.42 16.66 11.72
N LEU A 236 3.26 15.64 12.55
CA LEU A 236 1.95 15.20 13.02
C LEU A 236 1.43 16.16 14.09
N PRO A 237 0.10 16.34 14.21
CA PRO A 237 -0.51 17.29 15.14
C PRO A 237 -0.52 16.80 16.60
N ILE A 238 0.53 16.09 17.04
CA ILE A 238 0.71 15.56 18.40
C ILE A 238 2.15 15.77 18.86
N LYS A 239 2.35 15.71 20.17
CA LYS A 239 3.67 15.75 20.79
C LYS A 239 4.13 14.34 21.12
N ASN A 240 5.44 14.14 21.15
CA ASN A 240 6.03 12.86 21.55
C ASN A 240 5.73 12.61 23.03
N SER A 241 4.83 11.67 23.30
CA SER A 241 4.44 11.28 24.66
C SER A 241 5.45 10.35 25.35
N GLY A 242 6.44 9.84 24.61
CA GLY A 242 7.33 8.77 25.05
C GLY A 242 6.68 7.38 25.07
N LYS A 243 5.39 7.25 24.70
CA LYS A 243 4.63 5.99 24.68
C LYS A 243 3.98 5.72 23.31
N LEU A 244 4.71 6.04 22.25
CA LEU A 244 4.29 5.78 20.88
C LEU A 244 4.74 4.38 20.47
N LYS A 245 3.83 3.61 19.87
CA LYS A 245 4.13 2.30 19.29
C LYS A 245 3.34 2.11 18.00
N VAL A 246 3.75 1.13 17.20
CA VAL A 246 2.97 0.70 16.06
C VAL A 246 2.09 -0.47 16.46
N VAL A 247 0.85 -0.46 15.97
CA VAL A 247 -0.11 -1.54 16.16
C VAL A 247 -0.68 -1.98 14.81
N SER A 248 -0.89 -3.28 14.64
CA SER A 248 -1.51 -3.87 13.45
C SER A 248 -2.14 -5.21 13.77
N THR A 249 -2.99 -5.71 12.88
CA THR A 249 -3.31 -7.16 12.86
C THR A 249 -2.17 -7.90 12.14
N GLU A 250 -2.20 -9.23 12.08
CA GLU A 250 -1.19 -10.03 11.37
C GLU A 250 -1.07 -9.64 9.88
N GLN A 251 -2.19 -9.31 9.22
CA GLN A 251 -2.26 -9.02 7.78
C GLN A 251 -2.84 -7.63 7.47
N GLY A 252 -3.01 -6.78 8.48
CA GLY A 252 -3.76 -5.53 8.38
C GLY A 252 -2.91 -4.28 8.20
N ASP A 253 -3.60 -3.14 8.18
CA ASP A 253 -2.99 -1.83 8.19
C ASP A 253 -2.16 -1.61 9.48
N ARG A 254 -1.08 -0.84 9.36
CA ARG A 254 -0.22 -0.46 10.48
C ARG A 254 -0.51 0.96 10.92
N PHE A 255 -0.75 1.14 12.22
CA PHE A 255 -1.12 2.41 12.82
C PHE A 255 -0.05 2.87 13.80
N LEU A 256 0.22 4.16 13.83
CA LEU A 256 0.89 4.77 14.98
C LEU A 256 -0.14 5.00 16.08
N TYR A 257 0.13 4.46 17.26
CA TYR A 257 -0.73 4.55 18.43
C TYR A 257 0.03 5.19 19.58
N ASP A 258 -0.56 6.25 20.16
CA ASP A 258 -0.07 6.89 21.36
C ASP A 258 -0.78 6.31 22.58
N GLU A 259 -0.11 5.44 23.34
CA GLU A 259 -0.70 4.78 24.51
C GLU A 259 -1.02 5.77 25.64
N ALA A 260 -0.38 6.94 25.68
CA ALA A 260 -0.62 7.92 26.74
C ALA A 260 -1.96 8.64 26.55
N ASN A 261 -2.30 8.99 25.31
CA ASN A 261 -3.47 9.81 24.98
C ASN A 261 -4.57 9.04 24.23
N GLY A 262 -4.28 7.81 23.78
CA GLY A 262 -5.17 7.02 22.95
C GLY A 262 -5.38 7.64 21.56
N TYR A 263 -4.38 8.35 21.01
CA TYR A 263 -4.45 8.88 19.65
C TYR A 263 -4.00 7.84 18.63
N VAL A 264 -4.65 7.86 17.46
CA VAL A 264 -4.44 6.88 16.39
C VAL A 264 -4.18 7.61 15.08
N PHE A 265 -3.10 7.21 14.42
CA PHE A 265 -2.71 7.70 13.10
C PHE A 265 -2.47 6.54 12.15
N ILE A 266 -2.89 6.71 10.91
CA ILE A 266 -2.39 5.91 9.78
C ILE A 266 -1.81 6.88 8.77
N GLU A 267 -0.52 6.74 8.51
CA GLU A 267 0.25 7.75 7.79
C GLU A 267 0.13 9.13 8.47
N ASP A 268 -0.31 10.15 7.74
CA ASP A 268 -0.62 11.48 8.25
C ASP A 268 -2.11 11.68 8.59
N TYR A 269 -2.95 10.65 8.42
CA TYR A 269 -4.37 10.70 8.76
C TYR A 269 -4.57 10.44 10.26
N SER A 270 -5.12 11.43 10.96
CA SER A 270 -5.55 11.31 12.36
C SER A 270 -6.96 10.78 12.44
N PHE A 271 -7.20 9.86 13.37
CA PHE A 271 -8.56 9.61 13.86
C PHE A 271 -9.10 10.85 14.59
N ASP A 272 -10.42 10.92 14.74
CA ASP A 272 -11.13 11.98 15.44
C ASP A 272 -10.71 12.07 16.91
N ARG A 273 -9.89 13.08 17.23
CA ARG A 273 -9.36 13.25 18.58
C ARG A 273 -10.43 13.64 19.60
N GLU A 274 -11.59 14.13 19.18
CA GLU A 274 -12.71 14.42 20.09
C GLU A 274 -13.32 13.15 20.69
N LYS A 275 -13.09 11.98 20.06
CA LYS A 275 -13.53 10.68 20.58
C LYS A 275 -12.41 9.91 21.28
N ALA A 276 -11.22 10.49 21.38
CA ALA A 276 -10.14 9.91 22.16
C ALA A 276 -10.43 10.07 23.67
N PRO A 277 -9.83 9.26 24.56
CA PRO A 277 -8.82 8.24 24.26
C PRO A 277 -9.44 7.00 23.59
N TYR A 278 -8.80 6.53 22.52
CA TYR A 278 -9.09 5.22 21.97
C TYR A 278 -8.25 4.16 22.68
N LYS A 279 -8.88 3.04 23.02
CA LYS A 279 -8.20 1.80 23.38
C LYS A 279 -8.19 0.87 22.18
N VAL A 280 -7.00 0.55 21.68
CA VAL A 280 -6.84 -0.48 20.64
C VAL A 280 -7.07 -1.86 21.23
N ILE A 281 -7.81 -2.69 20.50
CA ILE A 281 -7.95 -4.13 20.73
C ILE A 281 -7.70 -4.89 19.41
N GLY A 282 -7.13 -6.09 19.51
CA GLY A 282 -6.79 -6.92 18.36
C GLY A 282 -5.35 -6.75 17.86
N ASN A 283 -4.46 -6.13 18.65
CA ASN A 283 -3.08 -5.93 18.22
C ASN A 283 -2.35 -7.26 18.12
N ASN A 284 -1.72 -7.53 16.98
CA ASN A 284 -1.19 -8.84 16.57
C ASN A 284 -2.26 -9.94 16.46
N GLY A 285 -3.53 -9.58 16.38
CA GLY A 285 -4.61 -10.56 16.25
C GLY A 285 -4.65 -11.17 14.85
N SER A 286 -5.17 -12.40 14.81
CA SER A 286 -5.14 -13.30 13.66
C SER A 286 -6.54 -13.84 13.29
N HIS A 287 -7.56 -13.45 14.06
CA HIS A 287 -9.00 -13.68 13.80
C HIS A 287 -9.78 -12.39 13.50
N LEU A 288 -9.11 -11.39 12.95
CA LEU A 288 -9.69 -10.11 12.56
C LEU A 288 -8.99 -9.48 11.33
N TYR A 289 -9.75 -8.76 10.52
CA TYR A 289 -9.23 -8.04 9.36
C TYR A 289 -8.86 -6.59 9.68
N ASN A 290 -9.57 -5.96 10.61
CA ASN A 290 -9.37 -4.57 11.00
C ASN A 290 -9.21 -4.47 12.51
N LEU A 291 -8.21 -3.72 12.98
CA LEU A 291 -8.13 -3.33 14.38
C LEU A 291 -9.39 -2.56 14.80
N ALA A 292 -9.84 -2.83 16.02
CA ALA A 292 -10.92 -2.11 16.64
C ALA A 292 -10.38 -1.12 17.67
N PHE A 293 -10.85 0.11 17.59
CA PHE A 293 -10.46 1.23 18.45
C PHE A 293 -11.69 1.65 19.27
N VAL A 294 -11.67 1.33 20.56
CA VAL A 294 -12.77 1.52 21.49
C VAL A 294 -12.63 2.86 22.19
N SER A 295 -13.68 3.68 22.15
CA SER A 295 -13.80 4.92 22.94
C SER A 295 -14.97 4.80 23.91
N ASN A 296 -15.17 5.81 24.75
CA ASN A 296 -16.38 5.91 25.58
C ASN A 296 -17.68 5.92 24.75
N GLU A 297 -17.68 6.51 23.56
CA GLU A 297 -18.88 6.66 22.72
C GLU A 297 -19.12 5.48 21.79
N GLY A 298 -18.09 4.75 21.37
CA GLY A 298 -18.22 3.79 20.29
C GLY A 298 -16.99 2.96 19.97
N ILE A 299 -17.19 2.00 19.08
CA ILE A 299 -16.12 1.20 18.47
C ILE A 299 -15.88 1.71 17.05
N TYR A 300 -14.62 1.99 16.74
CA TYR A 300 -14.18 2.58 15.49
C TYR A 300 -13.16 1.68 14.78
N TYR A 301 -13.04 1.84 13.48
CA TYR A 301 -12.07 1.14 12.64
C TYR A 301 -11.67 2.01 11.45
N TYR A 302 -10.57 1.64 10.77
CA TYR A 302 -10.18 2.26 9.51
C TYR A 302 -10.68 1.42 8.33
N ASP A 303 -11.46 2.04 7.43
CA ASP A 303 -11.88 1.42 6.18
C ASP A 303 -10.85 1.75 5.09
N ASN A 304 -9.97 0.79 4.78
CA ASN A 304 -8.90 0.97 3.78
C ASN A 304 -9.43 1.20 2.35
N GLN A 305 -10.63 0.73 2.02
CA GLN A 305 -11.28 0.97 0.72
C GLN A 305 -11.77 2.41 0.59
N LYS A 306 -12.10 3.05 1.72
CA LYS A 306 -12.56 4.44 1.81
C LYS A 306 -11.48 5.40 2.30
N LYS A 307 -10.35 4.88 2.77
CA LYS A 307 -9.24 5.61 3.39
C LYS A 307 -9.70 6.58 4.48
N LYS A 308 -10.55 6.09 5.41
CA LYS A 308 -11.06 6.92 6.51
C LYS A 308 -11.51 6.08 7.70
N GLN A 309 -11.53 6.72 8.86
CA GLN A 309 -12.18 6.21 10.05
C GLN A 309 -13.69 6.03 9.85
N LYS A 310 -14.24 4.97 10.45
CA LYS A 310 -15.66 4.69 10.56
C LYS A 310 -16.02 4.18 11.94
N ARG A 311 -17.28 4.39 12.32
CA ARG A 311 -17.90 3.83 13.54
C ARG A 311 -18.59 2.51 13.18
N ALA A 312 -18.28 1.45 13.92
CA ALA A 312 -18.90 0.13 13.78
C ALA A 312 -20.17 0.02 14.65
N GLY A 313 -20.18 0.67 15.81
CA GLY A 313 -21.30 0.64 16.75
C GLY A 313 -21.02 1.43 18.01
N ASP A 314 -21.97 1.39 18.95
CA ASP A 314 -21.82 1.93 20.29
C ASP A 314 -20.79 1.12 21.10
N ASN A 315 -20.26 1.70 22.18
CA ASN A 315 -19.37 0.97 23.07
C ASN A 315 -20.20 -0.06 23.85
N ILE A 316 -19.86 -1.33 23.68
CA ILE A 316 -20.55 -2.47 24.32
C ILE A 316 -19.92 -2.90 25.65
N PHE A 317 -18.75 -2.37 25.99
CA PHE A 317 -17.94 -2.81 27.12
C PHE A 317 -18.30 -2.04 28.40
N THR A 318 -18.23 -2.74 29.52
CA THR A 318 -18.39 -2.15 30.85
C THR A 318 -17.03 -2.03 31.54
N GLY A 319 -16.62 -0.80 31.85
CA GLY A 319 -15.40 -0.54 32.60
C GLY A 319 -14.11 -0.78 31.80
N ASN A 320 -13.15 -1.48 32.37
CA ASN A 320 -11.82 -1.65 31.77
C ASN A 320 -11.80 -2.84 30.81
N VAL A 321 -11.47 -2.59 29.54
CA VAL A 321 -11.22 -3.66 28.56
C VAL A 321 -9.79 -4.18 28.74
N GLU A 322 -9.53 -5.48 28.75
CA GLU A 322 -8.20 -6.07 28.85
C GLU A 322 -8.05 -7.24 27.86
N GLU A 323 -6.94 -7.30 27.13
CA GLU A 323 -6.65 -8.42 26.22
C GLU A 323 -6.13 -9.62 27.02
N LEU A 324 -6.82 -10.77 26.92
CA LEU A 324 -6.31 -12.06 27.41
C LEU A 324 -5.36 -12.69 26.39
N SER A 325 -5.67 -12.47 25.12
CA SER A 325 -4.85 -12.74 23.95
C SER A 325 -5.18 -11.70 22.86
N PRO A 326 -4.41 -11.65 21.76
CA PRO A 326 -4.75 -10.79 20.62
C PRO A 326 -6.17 -10.99 20.06
N ASN A 327 -6.79 -12.16 20.29
CA ASN A 327 -8.09 -12.50 19.73
C ASN A 327 -9.22 -12.55 20.78
N VAL A 328 -8.90 -12.54 22.07
CA VAL A 328 -9.85 -12.70 23.19
C VAL A 328 -9.58 -11.64 24.26
N PHE A 329 -10.63 -10.95 24.69
CA PHE A 329 -10.53 -9.82 25.63
C PHE A 329 -11.68 -9.84 26.63
N THR A 330 -11.50 -9.16 27.74
CA THR A 330 -12.53 -9.03 28.79
C THR A 330 -12.86 -7.58 29.06
N ASP A 331 -14.05 -7.33 29.56
CA ASP A 331 -14.34 -6.12 30.31
C ASP A 331 -14.44 -6.46 31.82
N ASP A 332 -15.03 -5.58 32.63
CA ASP A 332 -15.20 -5.84 34.08
C ASP A 332 -16.14 -7.04 34.37
N LYS A 333 -16.95 -7.49 33.40
CA LYS A 333 -18.04 -8.46 33.62
C LYS A 333 -18.01 -9.67 32.68
N ASN A 334 -17.50 -9.51 31.46
CA ASN A 334 -17.73 -10.40 30.34
C ASN A 334 -16.43 -10.70 29.60
N ILE A 335 -16.42 -11.82 28.87
CA ILE A 335 -15.38 -12.19 27.91
C ILE A 335 -15.96 -12.07 26.50
N TYR A 336 -15.13 -11.59 25.59
CA TYR A 336 -15.43 -11.39 24.19
C TYR A 336 -14.28 -11.91 23.34
N TYR A 337 -14.55 -12.14 22.06
CA TYR A 337 -13.55 -12.56 21.10
C TYR A 337 -13.86 -12.02 19.70
N PHE A 338 -12.84 -12.02 18.85
CA PHE A 338 -13.01 -11.71 17.43
C PHE A 338 -13.38 -12.95 16.62
N HIS A 339 -14.30 -12.76 15.68
CA HIS A 339 -14.60 -13.73 14.63
C HIS A 339 -14.55 -13.01 13.29
N ALA A 340 -13.83 -13.56 12.31
CA ALA A 340 -13.70 -12.94 11.00
C ALA A 340 -14.03 -13.92 9.88
N TYR A 341 -14.61 -13.38 8.82
CA TYR A 341 -15.02 -14.17 7.66
C TYR A 341 -15.10 -13.31 6.40
N ASP A 342 -14.97 -13.99 5.27
CA ASP A 342 -15.16 -13.41 3.95
C ASP A 342 -16.58 -13.62 3.45
N VAL A 343 -17.13 -12.58 2.84
CA VAL A 343 -18.34 -12.71 2.02
C VAL A 343 -17.92 -12.73 0.56
N TRP A 344 -18.12 -13.87 -0.10
CA TRP A 344 -17.89 -14.04 -1.53
C TRP A 344 -19.19 -13.91 -2.32
N LYS A 345 -19.11 -13.35 -3.53
CA LYS A 345 -20.22 -13.31 -4.48
C LYS A 345 -19.87 -14.00 -5.78
N ARG A 346 -20.72 -14.95 -6.17
CA ARG A 346 -20.65 -15.64 -7.45
C ARG A 346 -21.21 -14.77 -8.57
N TYR A 347 -20.40 -14.53 -9.61
CA TYR A 347 -20.81 -13.86 -10.85
C TYR A 347 -20.71 -14.83 -12.03
N LYS A 348 -21.75 -14.87 -12.87
CA LYS A 348 -21.86 -15.82 -14.01
C LYS A 348 -20.62 -15.85 -14.92
N ASN A 349 -19.95 -14.71 -15.12
CA ASN A 349 -18.84 -14.58 -16.07
C ASN A 349 -17.50 -14.21 -15.40
N ALA A 350 -17.42 -14.23 -14.07
CA ALA A 350 -16.23 -13.78 -13.35
C ALA A 350 -15.88 -14.63 -12.11
N GLY A 351 -16.58 -15.74 -11.90
CA GLY A 351 -16.33 -16.63 -10.77
C GLY A 351 -16.74 -16.01 -9.43
N ASP A 352 -16.08 -16.45 -8.37
CA ASP A 352 -16.29 -15.95 -7.01
C ASP A 352 -15.40 -14.74 -6.77
N VAL A 353 -16.02 -13.66 -6.32
CA VAL A 353 -15.36 -12.37 -6.10
C VAL A 353 -15.54 -11.99 -4.64
N LEU A 354 -14.45 -11.67 -3.96
CA LEU A 354 -14.48 -11.16 -2.60
C LEU A 354 -15.31 -9.87 -2.56
N PHE A 355 -16.42 -9.91 -1.84
CA PHE A 355 -17.36 -8.80 -1.75
C PHE A 355 -17.13 -7.98 -0.49
N SER A 356 -16.88 -8.63 0.64
CA SER A 356 -16.47 -7.96 1.87
C SER A 356 -15.64 -8.85 2.77
N GLN A 357 -14.81 -8.20 3.57
CA GLN A 357 -14.17 -8.77 4.74
C GLN A 357 -14.90 -8.23 5.97
N ASN A 358 -15.27 -9.15 6.85
CA ASN A 358 -16.07 -8.85 8.03
C ASN A 358 -15.32 -9.27 9.29
N THR A 359 -15.40 -8.46 10.32
CA THR A 359 -14.89 -8.77 11.67
C THR A 359 -16.00 -8.50 12.67
N GLU A 360 -16.30 -9.50 13.48
CA GLU A 360 -17.31 -9.46 14.51
C GLU A 360 -16.65 -9.44 15.88
N ILE A 361 -17.26 -8.68 16.80
CA ILE A 361 -16.99 -8.80 18.23
C ILE A 361 -18.13 -9.59 18.83
N CYS A 362 -17.79 -10.79 19.33
CA CYS A 362 -18.74 -11.74 19.87
C CYS A 362 -18.61 -11.80 21.38
N TYR A 363 -19.75 -11.78 22.08
CA TYR A 363 -19.82 -12.10 23.50
C TYR A 363 -19.68 -13.62 23.66
N LEU A 364 -18.73 -14.04 24.48
CA LEU A 364 -18.53 -15.44 24.83
C LEU A 364 -19.39 -15.81 26.04
N ASP A 365 -19.10 -15.20 27.18
CA ASP A 365 -19.73 -15.52 28.47
C ASP A 365 -19.37 -14.47 29.54
N LYS A 366 -19.93 -14.57 30.73
CA LYS A 366 -19.45 -13.86 31.91
C LYS A 366 -18.01 -14.27 32.22
N LYS A 367 -17.20 -13.28 32.63
CA LYS A 367 -15.79 -13.41 33.01
C LYS A 367 -15.57 -14.35 34.18
N ASP A 368 -16.51 -14.39 35.12
CA ASP A 368 -16.40 -15.20 36.33
C ASP A 368 -16.25 -16.71 36.01
N GLY A 369 -15.29 -17.33 36.70
CA GLY A 369 -15.04 -18.78 36.64
C GLY A 369 -14.20 -19.24 35.46
N TRP A 370 -13.69 -18.33 34.63
CA TRP A 370 -12.68 -18.64 33.61
C TRP A 370 -11.28 -18.60 34.21
N GLU A 371 -10.50 -19.66 33.98
CA GLU A 371 -9.14 -19.80 34.49
C GLU A 371 -8.20 -20.19 33.35
N LYS A 372 -7.08 -19.48 33.21
CA LYS A 372 -6.01 -19.86 32.29
C LYS A 372 -5.24 -21.03 32.89
N VAL A 373 -5.17 -22.14 32.17
CA VAL A 373 -4.53 -23.38 32.63
C VAL A 373 -3.08 -23.43 32.18
N LYS A 374 -2.83 -23.23 30.88
CA LYS A 374 -1.48 -23.36 30.31
C LYS A 374 -1.35 -22.61 28.99
N ASP A 375 -0.19 -21.99 28.77
CA ASP A 375 0.20 -21.44 27.47
C ASP A 375 0.81 -22.54 26.59
N ILE A 376 0.54 -22.51 25.29
CA ILE A 376 1.14 -23.41 24.30
C ILE A 376 2.24 -22.65 23.56
N ARG A 377 3.48 -23.15 23.64
CA ARG A 377 4.70 -22.47 23.20
C ARG A 377 4.79 -21.02 23.68
N GLY A 378 4.63 -20.81 24.98
CA GLY A 378 4.66 -19.46 25.56
C GLY A 378 3.55 -18.53 25.04
N GLY A 379 2.46 -19.08 24.51
CA GLY A 379 1.32 -18.34 24.00
C GLY A 379 1.38 -18.03 22.51
N ILE A 380 2.46 -18.43 21.81
CA ILE A 380 2.59 -18.21 20.36
C ILE A 380 1.50 -18.95 19.58
N ILE A 381 1.21 -20.20 19.97
CA ILE A 381 0.18 -21.00 19.32
C ILE A 381 -1.21 -20.66 19.89
N GLY A 382 -1.29 -20.53 21.20
CA GLY A 382 -2.55 -20.25 21.90
C GLY A 382 -2.44 -20.64 23.36
N ALA A 383 -3.59 -20.76 24.02
CA ALA A 383 -3.65 -21.11 25.44
C ALA A 383 -4.85 -22.01 25.76
N ILE A 384 -4.67 -22.87 26.78
CA ILE A 384 -5.72 -23.71 27.34
C ILE A 384 -6.36 -22.96 28.50
N TRP A 385 -7.68 -22.88 28.46
CA TRP A 385 -8.53 -22.26 29.47
C TRP A 385 -9.52 -23.29 30.01
N LYS A 386 -10.06 -23.02 31.20
CA LYS A 386 -11.02 -23.86 31.87
C LYS A 386 -12.20 -23.03 32.37
N LYS A 387 -13.40 -23.60 32.26
CA LYS A 387 -14.61 -23.13 32.94
C LYS A 387 -15.36 -24.30 33.55
N GLY A 388 -15.44 -24.36 34.88
CA GLY A 388 -16.00 -25.52 35.58
C GLY A 388 -15.25 -26.80 35.20
N ASN A 389 -15.93 -27.78 34.60
CA ASN A 389 -15.33 -29.06 34.18
C ASN A 389 -14.97 -29.13 32.69
N ARG A 390 -15.06 -28.02 31.95
CA ARG A 390 -14.82 -27.95 30.51
C ARG A 390 -13.53 -27.19 30.22
N TYR A 391 -12.85 -27.59 29.15
CA TYR A 391 -11.59 -27.01 28.71
C TYR A 391 -11.72 -26.44 27.32
N TYR A 392 -11.01 -25.34 27.08
CA TYR A 392 -11.10 -24.56 25.87
C TYR A 392 -9.70 -24.24 25.36
N TYR A 393 -9.53 -24.23 24.05
CA TYR A 393 -8.34 -23.75 23.37
C TYR A 393 -8.67 -22.38 22.79
N PHE A 394 -7.92 -21.35 23.22
CA PHE A 394 -7.96 -20.00 22.65
C PHE A 394 -6.80 -19.86 21.68
N ASP A 395 -7.13 -19.67 20.41
CA ASP A 395 -6.18 -19.72 19.30
C ASP A 395 -5.50 -18.37 19.02
N ASN A 396 -4.20 -18.43 18.72
CA ASN A 396 -3.41 -17.29 18.25
C ASN A 396 -2.81 -17.52 16.84
N LEU A 397 -2.96 -18.71 16.25
CA LEU A 397 -2.45 -19.03 14.91
C LEU A 397 -3.24 -18.36 13.79
N GLY A 398 -4.57 -18.33 13.91
CA GLY A 398 -5.46 -17.58 13.02
C GLY A 398 -5.82 -18.21 11.70
N MET A 399 -6.58 -17.44 10.92
CA MET A 399 -7.18 -17.86 9.65
C MET A 399 -6.13 -18.20 8.58
N SER A 400 -4.91 -17.64 8.67
CA SER A 400 -3.81 -17.93 7.75
C SER A 400 -3.37 -19.40 7.82
N GLN A 401 -3.62 -20.06 8.95
CA GLN A 401 -3.33 -21.46 9.21
C GLN A 401 -4.58 -22.36 9.06
N LEU A 402 -5.63 -21.87 8.40
CA LEU A 402 -6.92 -22.56 8.24
C LEU A 402 -7.66 -22.84 9.56
N ILE A 403 -7.26 -22.19 10.64
CA ILE A 403 -7.96 -22.20 11.92
C ILE A 403 -8.90 -20.99 11.92
N ASN A 404 -10.18 -21.25 11.64
CA ASN A 404 -11.14 -20.17 11.35
C ASN A 404 -11.83 -19.58 12.59
N ASN A 405 -11.70 -20.20 13.76
CA ASN A 405 -12.33 -19.71 14.98
C ASN A 405 -11.30 -19.41 16.07
N ALA A 406 -11.53 -18.37 16.85
CA ALA A 406 -10.63 -18.01 17.95
C ALA A 406 -10.74 -18.96 19.16
N ILE A 407 -11.85 -19.70 19.28
CA ILE A 407 -12.15 -20.51 20.48
C ILE A 407 -12.73 -21.87 20.08
N TYR A 408 -12.15 -22.91 20.67
CA TYR A 408 -12.63 -24.29 20.56
C TYR A 408 -12.80 -24.94 21.93
N GLU A 409 -13.86 -25.70 22.16
CA GLU A 409 -13.98 -26.62 23.29
C GLU A 409 -13.18 -27.90 23.00
N ILE A 410 -12.35 -28.31 23.95
CA ILE A 410 -11.58 -29.55 23.89
C ILE A 410 -12.45 -30.67 24.48
N THR A 411 -13.03 -31.50 23.63
CA THR A 411 -13.96 -32.56 24.07
C THR A 411 -13.28 -33.91 24.28
N ASP A 412 -12.13 -34.12 23.63
CA ASP A 412 -11.34 -35.33 23.76
C ASP A 412 -10.32 -35.24 24.92
N LYS A 413 -10.46 -36.14 25.90
CA LYS A 413 -9.59 -36.18 27.09
C LYS A 413 -8.13 -36.48 26.77
N LYS A 414 -7.86 -37.31 25.76
CA LYS A 414 -6.47 -37.64 25.36
C LYS A 414 -5.81 -36.46 24.68
N VAL A 415 -6.57 -35.70 23.87
CA VAL A 415 -6.06 -34.43 23.30
C VAL A 415 -5.79 -33.43 24.40
N LEU A 416 -6.69 -33.26 25.38
CA LEU A 416 -6.43 -32.38 26.50
C LEU A 416 -5.16 -32.77 27.26
N GLU A 417 -5.00 -34.05 27.60
CA GLU A 417 -3.81 -34.56 28.30
C GLU A 417 -2.54 -34.34 27.47
N TYR A 418 -2.59 -34.62 26.16
CA TYR A 418 -1.49 -34.38 25.24
C TYR A 418 -1.08 -32.90 25.20
N LEU A 419 -2.06 -31.99 25.05
CA LEU A 419 -1.80 -30.55 25.00
C LEU A 419 -1.22 -30.03 26.32
N LEU A 420 -1.69 -30.55 27.47
CA LEU A 420 -1.17 -30.16 28.78
C LEU A 420 0.25 -30.66 29.02
N LEU A 421 0.57 -31.91 28.64
CA LEU A 421 1.90 -32.50 28.84
C LEU A 421 2.94 -31.92 27.87
N ASN A 422 2.56 -31.66 26.62
CA ASN A 422 3.49 -31.31 25.55
C ASN A 422 3.41 -29.83 25.11
N ALA A 423 2.77 -28.96 25.90
CA ALA A 423 2.47 -27.57 25.52
C ALA A 423 3.68 -26.78 24.97
N ASP A 424 4.88 -27.03 25.49
CA ASP A 424 6.10 -26.32 25.10
C ASP A 424 6.77 -26.95 23.86
N GLU A 425 6.43 -28.18 23.52
CA GLU A 425 7.04 -28.96 22.43
C GLU A 425 6.22 -28.95 21.14
N ILE A 426 4.92 -28.64 21.19
CA ILE A 426 4.00 -28.66 20.04
C ILE A 426 4.51 -27.79 18.89
N GLY A 427 5.00 -28.41 17.82
CA GLY A 427 5.87 -27.75 16.82
C GLY A 427 5.21 -27.03 15.66
N SER A 428 3.94 -27.30 15.34
CA SER A 428 3.26 -26.66 14.21
C SER A 428 1.76 -26.52 14.41
N SER A 429 1.17 -25.63 13.61
CA SER A 429 -0.27 -25.44 13.42
C SER A 429 -0.98 -26.73 12.95
N ASP A 430 -0.29 -27.59 12.20
CA ASP A 430 -0.86 -28.84 11.66
C ASP A 430 -1.43 -29.74 12.75
N SER A 431 -0.80 -29.76 13.94
CA SER A 431 -1.29 -30.56 15.07
C SER A 431 -2.64 -30.06 15.59
N ILE A 432 -2.85 -28.75 15.64
CA ILE A 432 -4.12 -28.15 16.09
C ILE A 432 -5.19 -28.30 15.00
N GLY A 433 -4.84 -28.03 13.75
CA GLY A 433 -5.72 -28.22 12.59
C GLY A 433 -6.26 -29.65 12.52
N GLU A 434 -5.39 -30.65 12.67
CA GLU A 434 -5.79 -32.07 12.68
C GLU A 434 -6.76 -32.40 13.82
N PHE A 435 -6.60 -31.82 15.01
CA PHE A 435 -7.55 -32.04 16.10
C PHE A 435 -8.92 -31.41 15.83
N ILE A 436 -8.95 -30.26 15.14
CA ILE A 436 -10.19 -29.61 14.71
C ILE A 436 -10.89 -30.46 13.63
N GLU A 437 -10.16 -30.87 12.59
CA GLU A 437 -10.69 -31.69 11.49
C GLU A 437 -11.26 -33.03 11.97
N ASN A 438 -10.61 -33.64 12.97
CA ASN A 438 -11.07 -34.88 13.60
C ASN A 438 -12.19 -34.68 14.64
N GLY A 439 -12.71 -33.46 14.82
CA GLY A 439 -13.81 -33.16 15.73
C GLY A 439 -13.46 -33.27 17.22
N LYS A 440 -12.17 -33.26 17.57
CA LYS A 440 -11.68 -33.32 18.96
C LYS A 440 -11.66 -31.94 19.61
N LEU A 441 -11.55 -30.90 18.79
CA LEU A 441 -11.76 -29.49 19.13
C LEU A 441 -13.00 -28.99 18.39
N ILE A 442 -14.02 -28.54 19.11
CA ILE A 442 -15.29 -28.08 18.54
C ILE A 442 -15.38 -26.57 18.68
N ALA A 443 -15.60 -25.86 17.57
CA ALA A 443 -15.71 -24.40 17.56
C ALA A 443 -16.88 -23.93 18.45
N ILE A 444 -16.68 -22.79 19.11
CA ILE A 444 -17.72 -22.14 19.91
C ILE A 444 -18.23 -20.89 19.20
N ASP A 445 -19.56 -20.80 19.10
CA ASP A 445 -20.26 -19.64 18.56
C ASP A 445 -20.87 -18.81 19.70
N GLY A 446 -20.36 -17.59 19.85
CA GLY A 446 -20.86 -16.58 20.78
C GLY A 446 -21.90 -15.67 20.14
N GLU A 447 -22.50 -14.83 20.97
CA GLU A 447 -23.50 -13.86 20.50
C GLU A 447 -22.80 -12.65 19.88
N LYS A 448 -23.02 -12.40 18.60
CA LYS A 448 -22.53 -11.18 17.94
C LYS A 448 -23.07 -9.92 18.62
N LYS A 449 -22.17 -9.00 18.95
CA LYS A 449 -22.51 -7.68 19.51
C LYS A 449 -22.23 -6.54 18.54
N VAL A 450 -21.12 -6.61 17.78
CA VAL A 450 -20.72 -5.58 16.81
C VAL A 450 -20.18 -6.25 15.55
N GLU A 451 -20.39 -5.61 14.39
CA GLU A 451 -19.87 -6.05 13.10
C GLU A 451 -19.17 -4.90 12.38
N ILE A 452 -17.92 -5.13 11.99
CA ILE A 452 -17.12 -4.28 11.11
C ILE A 452 -17.18 -4.87 9.70
N VAL A 453 -17.59 -4.06 8.73
CA VAL A 453 -17.73 -4.50 7.33
C VAL A 453 -16.91 -3.61 6.41
N VAL A 454 -15.94 -4.19 5.71
CA VAL A 454 -15.17 -3.53 4.64
C VAL A 454 -15.57 -4.14 3.30
N LYS A 455 -16.24 -3.32 2.46
CA LYS A 455 -16.72 -3.76 1.14
C LYS A 455 -15.70 -3.43 0.06
N TYR A 456 -15.28 -4.45 -0.69
CA TYR A 456 -14.35 -4.30 -1.80
C TYR A 456 -15.05 -3.79 -3.05
N LYS A 457 -14.43 -2.81 -3.71
CA LYS A 457 -14.85 -2.38 -5.06
C LYS A 457 -14.25 -3.32 -6.09
N SER A 458 -15.02 -4.30 -6.54
CA SER A 458 -14.56 -5.16 -7.65
C SER A 458 -14.64 -4.42 -9.00
N ALA A 459 -13.57 -4.51 -9.79
CA ALA A 459 -13.54 -4.08 -11.18
C ALA A 459 -14.60 -4.81 -12.01
N VAL A 460 -14.94 -6.06 -11.66
CA VAL A 460 -16.04 -6.82 -12.28
C VAL A 460 -17.39 -6.18 -11.96
N ILE A 461 -17.65 -5.81 -10.71
CA ILE A 461 -18.90 -5.12 -10.31
C ILE A 461 -19.03 -3.80 -11.07
N THR A 462 -17.91 -3.08 -11.19
CA THR A 462 -17.83 -1.81 -11.90
C THR A 462 -18.06 -2.00 -13.40
N MET A 463 -17.33 -2.92 -14.04
CA MET A 463 -17.48 -3.29 -15.45
C MET A 463 -18.88 -3.81 -15.78
N ALA A 464 -19.48 -4.65 -14.93
CA ALA A 464 -20.84 -5.15 -15.13
C ALA A 464 -21.89 -4.03 -15.07
N ARG A 465 -21.63 -2.97 -14.31
CA ARG A 465 -22.48 -1.77 -14.26
C ARG A 465 -22.35 -0.96 -15.55
N TYR A 466 -21.13 -0.75 -16.02
CA TYR A 466 -20.85 0.01 -17.25
C TYR A 466 -21.20 -0.77 -18.53
N SER A 467 -21.07 -2.09 -18.55
CA SER A 467 -21.42 -2.93 -19.70
C SER A 467 -22.92 -2.92 -19.98
N LYS A 468 -23.77 -2.84 -18.95
CA LYS A 468 -25.22 -2.65 -19.12
C LYS A 468 -25.56 -1.31 -19.77
N ILE A 469 -24.84 -0.25 -19.40
CA ILE A 469 -24.99 1.08 -20.02
C ILE A 469 -24.55 1.03 -21.48
N PHE A 470 -23.40 0.40 -21.76
CA PHE A 470 -22.89 0.22 -23.11
C PHE A 470 -23.84 -0.60 -24.01
N LEU A 471 -24.41 -1.68 -23.48
CA LEU A 471 -25.36 -2.54 -24.19
C LEU A 471 -26.69 -1.82 -24.43
N ALA A 472 -27.15 -1.00 -23.49
CA ALA A 472 -28.32 -0.13 -23.69
C ALA A 472 -28.08 0.90 -24.80
N ILE A 473 -26.88 1.50 -24.86
CA ILE A 473 -26.48 2.40 -25.95
C ILE A 473 -26.52 1.65 -27.30
N ILE A 474 -25.96 0.44 -27.39
CA ILE A 474 -26.00 -0.38 -28.61
C ILE A 474 -27.45 -0.67 -29.05
N VAL A 475 -28.34 -1.00 -28.11
CA VAL A 475 -29.76 -1.26 -28.41
C VAL A 475 -30.45 -0.01 -28.93
N VAL A 476 -30.25 1.14 -28.28
CA VAL A 476 -30.81 2.44 -28.73
C VAL A 476 -30.31 2.78 -30.13
N VAL A 477 -29.01 2.65 -30.38
CA VAL A 477 -28.41 2.87 -31.71
C VAL A 477 -29.01 1.90 -32.73
N SER A 478 -29.20 0.63 -32.38
CA SER A 478 -29.79 -0.39 -33.26
C SER A 478 -31.26 -0.10 -33.60
N VAL A 479 -32.03 0.40 -32.65
CA VAL A 479 -33.42 0.84 -32.86
C VAL A 479 -33.47 2.06 -33.77
N ILE A 480 -32.60 3.05 -33.54
CA ILE A 480 -32.47 4.22 -34.42
C ILE A 480 -32.12 3.78 -35.84
N ILE A 481 -31.15 2.87 -36.02
CA ILE A 481 -30.79 2.31 -37.34
C ILE A 481 -31.99 1.61 -38.00
N LYS A 482 -32.76 0.81 -37.25
CA LYS A 482 -33.98 0.15 -37.77
C LYS A 482 -35.06 1.13 -38.20
N ILE A 483 -35.32 2.17 -37.41
CA ILE A 483 -36.27 3.24 -37.76
C ILE A 483 -35.82 3.92 -39.06
N ILE A 484 -34.52 4.23 -39.19
CA ILE A 484 -33.99 4.85 -40.41
C ILE A 484 -34.07 3.91 -41.62
N ARG A 485 -33.89 2.59 -41.45
CA ARG A 485 -34.08 1.59 -42.52
C ARG A 485 -35.55 1.41 -42.92
N GLY A 486 -36.48 1.48 -41.97
CA GLY A 486 -37.93 1.42 -42.22
C GLY A 486 -38.45 2.64 -42.97
N LEU A 487 -37.88 3.83 -42.71
CA LEU A 487 -38.20 5.08 -43.42
C LEU A 487 -37.63 5.16 -44.85
N ARG A 488 -36.88 4.15 -45.31
CA ARG A 488 -36.30 4.07 -46.67
C ARG A 488 -37.04 3.11 -47.61
N LYS A 489 -38.15 2.50 -47.16
CA LYS A 489 -39.09 1.80 -48.06
C LYS A 489 -40.15 2.76 -48.58
#